data_AF-A0A953NXS7-F1
#
_entry.id   AF-A0A953NXS7-F1
#
_cell.length_a   1.000
_cell.length_b   1.000
_cell.length_c   1.000
_cell.angle_alpha   90.00
_cell.angle_beta   90.00
_cell.angle_gamma   90.00
#
_symmetry.space_group_name_H-M   'P 1'
#
loop_
_entity.id
_entity.type
_entity.pdbx_description
1 polymer ?
#
loop_
_entity_poly.entity_id
_entity_poly.type
_entity_poly.pdbx_seq_one_letter_code
_entity_poly.pdbx_strand_id
1 'polypeptide(L)'
;MNRVSIDLANCYGIKSLQYNFNFTDKNFCAIYAQNGVMKSSLAQTFYDLANGVPSADRIFPTKTTKRSIKDENGAELVKESVLALRPYDEEFGPTEKTCNLLVNSKLRKEYEQLQIGIEEAEQRLLKAILLQAHSRRDFQTE
;
A
#
# COMPACT_ATOMS: atom_id res chain seq x y z
N MET A 1 -9.86 -16.52 8.32
CA MET A 1 -8.57 -16.92 7.75
C MET A 1 -7.70 -17.51 8.85
N ASN A 2 -7.77 -18.82 9.05
CA ASN A 2 -7.05 -19.50 10.13
C ASN A 2 -5.75 -20.14 9.64
N ARG A 3 -5.58 -20.33 8.33
CA ARG A 3 -4.36 -20.90 7.74
C ARG A 3 -3.96 -20.18 6.47
N VAL A 4 -2.67 -19.96 6.31
CA VAL A 4 -2.09 -19.45 5.05
C VAL A 4 -0.95 -20.35 4.64
N SER A 5 -1.05 -20.90 3.44
CA SER A 5 -0.01 -21.74 2.84
C SER A 5 0.81 -20.92 1.85
N ILE A 6 2.13 -20.94 2.00
CA ILE A 6 3.05 -20.33 1.05
C ILE A 6 3.89 -21.40 0.36
N ASP A 7 4.06 -21.24 -0.95
CA ASP A 7 4.98 -21.99 -1.79
C ASP A 7 5.65 -21.02 -2.76
N LEU A 8 6.87 -20.62 -2.40
CA LEU A 8 7.66 -19.61 -3.09
C LEU A 8 8.93 -20.23 -3.67
N ALA A 9 9.25 -19.93 -4.92
CA ALA A 9 10.52 -20.28 -5.54
C ALA A 9 11.05 -19.12 -6.40
N ASN A 10 12.34 -18.84 -6.29
CA ASN A 10 13.05 -17.73 -6.94
C ASN A 10 12.41 -16.34 -6.74
N CYS A 11 11.73 -16.10 -5.61
CA CYS A 11 11.16 -14.79 -5.29
C CYS A 11 12.20 -13.93 -4.55
N TYR A 12 12.76 -12.91 -5.20
CA TYR A 12 13.76 -12.01 -4.58
C TYR A 12 14.92 -12.73 -3.87
N GLY A 13 15.45 -13.81 -4.47
CA GLY A 13 16.54 -14.61 -3.91
C GLY A 13 16.11 -15.75 -2.98
N ILE A 14 14.82 -15.90 -2.66
CA ILE A 14 14.30 -17.08 -1.97
C ILE A 14 14.37 -18.27 -2.93
N LYS A 15 15.30 -19.21 -2.72
CA LYS A 15 15.45 -20.39 -3.59
C LYS A 15 14.18 -21.25 -3.59
N SER A 16 13.72 -21.63 -2.40
CA SER A 16 12.49 -22.37 -2.16
C SER A 16 12.05 -22.14 -0.73
N LEU A 17 10.77 -21.84 -0.51
CA LEU A 17 10.17 -21.71 0.80
C LEU A 17 8.74 -22.25 0.75
N GLN A 18 8.50 -23.33 1.47
CA GLN A 18 7.19 -23.93 1.66
C GLN A 18 6.86 -23.93 3.14
N TYR A 19 5.76 -23.28 3.52
CA TYR A 19 5.35 -23.20 4.90
C TYR A 19 3.86 -22.98 5.03
N ASN A 20 3.27 -23.59 6.06
CA ASN A 20 1.86 -23.42 6.40
C ASN A 20 1.77 -22.65 7.71
N PHE A 21 1.38 -21.38 7.64
CA PHE A 21 1.09 -20.58 8.82
C PHE A 21 -0.25 -21.01 9.41
N ASN A 22 -0.26 -21.27 10.71
CA ASN A 22 -1.47 -21.58 11.47
C ASN A 22 -1.77 -20.43 12.44
N PHE A 23 -2.90 -19.78 12.25
CA PHE A 23 -3.39 -18.66 13.04
C PHE A 23 -4.55 -19.04 13.97
N THR A 24 -4.85 -20.34 14.12
CA THR A 24 -5.97 -20.81 14.96
C THR A 24 -5.81 -20.41 16.42
N ASP A 25 -4.60 -20.54 16.97
CA ASP A 25 -4.32 -20.22 18.38
C ASP A 25 -3.90 -18.75 18.58
N LYS A 26 -3.26 -18.15 17.57
CA LYS A 26 -2.72 -16.79 17.60
C LYS A 26 -2.89 -16.13 16.24
N ASN A 27 -3.36 -14.89 16.22
CA ASN A 27 -3.54 -14.10 15.00
C ASN A 27 -2.25 -13.44 14.47
N PHE A 28 -1.07 -13.79 15.00
CA PHE A 28 0.21 -13.23 14.59
C PHE A 28 1.30 -14.30 14.50
N CYS A 29 2.29 -14.07 13.63
CA CYS A 29 3.46 -14.92 13.47
C CYS A 29 4.73 -14.06 13.45
N ALA A 30 5.73 -14.43 14.26
CA ALA A 30 7.05 -13.80 14.23
C ALA A 30 7.98 -14.61 13.33
N ILE A 31 8.58 -13.96 12.34
CA ILE A 31 9.53 -14.59 11.41
C ILE A 31 10.94 -14.15 11.77
N TYR A 32 11.77 -15.10 12.18
CA TYR A 32 13.18 -14.88 12.48
C TYR A 32 14.07 -15.66 11.51
N ALA A 33 15.08 -14.99 10.96
CA ALA A 33 16.09 -15.58 10.11
C ALA A 33 17.37 -14.75 10.17
N GLN A 34 18.50 -15.29 9.71
CA GLN A 34 19.75 -14.55 9.59
C GLN A 34 19.67 -13.46 8.50
N ASN A 35 20.64 -12.55 8.48
CA ASN A 35 20.70 -11.51 7.45
C ASN A 35 21.01 -12.11 6.08
N GLY A 36 20.40 -11.57 5.03
CA GLY A 36 20.56 -12.06 3.65
C GLY A 36 19.80 -13.34 3.28
N VAL A 37 18.98 -13.90 4.18
CA VAL A 37 18.27 -15.16 3.91
C VAL A 37 16.93 -14.92 3.19
N MET A 38 15.94 -14.37 3.89
CA MET A 38 14.59 -14.25 3.33
C MET A 38 13.72 -13.14 3.92
N LYS A 39 14.08 -12.50 5.04
CA LYS A 39 13.14 -11.60 5.76
C LYS A 39 12.61 -10.48 4.87
N SER A 40 13.51 -9.69 4.28
CA SER A 40 13.14 -8.60 3.38
C SER A 40 12.57 -9.10 2.06
N SER A 41 13.09 -10.22 1.53
CA SER A 41 12.58 -10.84 0.30
C SER A 41 11.14 -11.32 0.44
N LEU A 42 10.80 -11.92 1.58
CA LEU A 42 9.45 -12.39 1.89
C LEU A 42 8.50 -11.21 2.03
N ALA A 43 8.90 -10.17 2.77
CA ALA A 43 8.13 -8.93 2.88
C ALA A 43 7.86 -8.30 1.51
N GLN A 44 8.87 -8.24 0.63
CA GLN A 44 8.73 -7.75 -0.74
C GLN A 44 7.78 -8.62 -1.58
N THR A 45 7.80 -9.93 -1.40
CA THR A 45 6.93 -10.86 -2.13
C THR A 45 5.46 -10.63 -1.78
N PHE A 46 5.15 -10.38 -0.51
CA PHE A 46 3.80 -10.01 -0.07
C PHE A 46 3.41 -8.59 -0.48
N TYR A 47 4.36 -7.66 -0.52
CA TYR A 47 4.14 -6.31 -1.03
C TYR A 47 3.73 -6.32 -2.51
N ASP A 48 4.39 -7.13 -3.33
CA ASP A 48 3.99 -7.30 -4.73
C ASP A 48 2.61 -7.93 -4.87
N LEU A 49 2.26 -8.89 -4.00
CA LEU A 49 0.92 -9.49 -3.98
C LEU A 49 -0.15 -8.44 -3.70
N ALA A 50 0.05 -7.60 -2.68
CA ALA A 50 -0.87 -6.49 -2.36
C ALA A 50 -1.04 -5.51 -3.52
N ASN A 51 0.02 -5.26 -4.28
CA ASN A 51 -0.01 -4.37 -5.45
C ASN A 51 -0.46 -5.05 -6.75
N GLY A 52 -0.70 -6.36 -6.74
CA GLY A 52 -1.03 -7.13 -7.95
C GLY A 52 0.11 -7.23 -8.96
N VAL A 53 1.37 -7.02 -8.53
CA VAL A 53 2.57 -7.11 -9.37
C VAL A 53 3.13 -8.53 -9.30
N PRO A 54 3.67 -9.11 -10.39
CA PRO A 54 4.37 -10.38 -10.34
C PRO A 54 5.71 -10.24 -9.60
N SER A 55 5.99 -11.16 -8.68
CA SER A 55 7.31 -11.23 -8.04
C SER A 55 8.33 -11.88 -8.96
N ALA A 56 9.58 -11.43 -8.90
CA ALA A 56 10.67 -11.94 -9.71
C ALA A 56 12.01 -11.87 -8.97
N ASP A 57 12.99 -12.65 -9.43
CA ASP A 57 14.38 -12.51 -9.00
C ASP A 57 15.03 -11.30 -9.68
N ARG A 58 15.67 -10.42 -8.90
CA ARG A 58 16.33 -9.21 -9.41
C ARG A 58 17.68 -9.52 -10.07
N ILE A 59 18.36 -10.57 -9.62
CA ILE A 59 19.71 -10.92 -10.08
C ILE A 59 19.62 -11.86 -11.29
N PHE A 60 18.66 -12.79 -11.26
CA PHE A 60 18.50 -13.80 -12.32
C PHE A 60 17.07 -13.77 -12.90
N PRO A 61 16.74 -12.76 -13.73
CA PRO A 61 15.39 -12.61 -14.29
C PRO A 61 14.96 -13.75 -15.20
N THR A 62 15.89 -14.55 -15.71
CA THR A 62 15.61 -15.73 -16.54
C THR A 62 15.09 -16.95 -15.77
N LYS A 63 15.16 -16.93 -14.43
CA LYS A 63 14.65 -18.03 -13.61
C LYS A 63 13.14 -17.97 -13.49
N THR A 64 12.49 -19.12 -13.67
CA THR A 64 11.06 -19.25 -13.42
C THR A 64 10.76 -18.96 -11.95
N THR A 65 9.99 -17.91 -11.72
CA THR A 65 9.55 -17.51 -10.38
C THR A 65 8.19 -18.14 -10.10
N LYS A 66 8.05 -18.76 -8.93
CA LYS A 66 6.78 -19.33 -8.46
C LYS A 66 6.37 -18.58 -7.20
N ARG A 67 5.20 -17.94 -7.24
CA ARG A 67 4.55 -17.35 -6.07
C ARG A 67 3.16 -17.96 -5.94
N SER A 68 3.00 -18.89 -5.00
CA SER A 68 1.69 -19.43 -4.64
C SER A 68 1.43 -19.15 -3.17
N ILE A 69 0.39 -18.39 -2.89
CA ILE A 69 -0.05 -18.04 -1.54
C ILE A 69 -1.53 -18.38 -1.48
N LYS A 70 -1.91 -19.32 -0.63
CA LYS A 70 -3.24 -19.91 -0.56
C LYS A 70 -3.86 -19.77 0.82
N ASP A 71 -5.17 -19.63 0.85
CA ASP A 71 -5.97 -19.66 2.08
C ASP A 71 -6.32 -21.10 2.50
N GLU A 72 -7.01 -21.26 3.62
CA GLU A 72 -7.51 -22.49 4.23
C GLU A 72 -8.36 -23.35 3.28
N ASN A 73 -9.03 -22.72 2.31
CA ASN A 73 -9.84 -23.39 1.29
C ASN A 73 -9.04 -23.78 0.03
N GLY A 74 -7.72 -23.52 0.00
CA GLY A 74 -6.86 -23.78 -1.15
C GLY A 74 -6.98 -22.78 -2.30
N ALA A 75 -7.82 -21.75 -2.15
CA ALA A 75 -7.93 -20.62 -3.07
C ALA A 75 -6.72 -19.69 -2.95
N GLU A 76 -6.30 -19.06 -4.06
CA GLU A 76 -5.25 -18.04 -4.02
C GLU A 76 -5.71 -16.80 -3.23
N LEU A 77 -4.80 -16.24 -2.45
CA LEU A 77 -5.10 -15.04 -1.67
C LEU A 77 -5.37 -13.85 -2.61
N VAL A 78 -6.46 -13.15 -2.35
CA VAL A 78 -6.83 -11.97 -3.15
C VAL A 78 -5.99 -10.77 -2.70
N LYS A 79 -5.55 -9.93 -3.64
CA LYS A 79 -4.68 -8.77 -3.35
C LYS A 79 -5.30 -7.82 -2.31
N GLU A 80 -6.62 -7.65 -2.31
CA GLU A 80 -7.36 -6.79 -1.38
C GLU A 80 -7.32 -7.29 0.07
N SER A 81 -7.01 -8.57 0.28
CA SER A 81 -6.88 -9.16 1.62
C SER A 81 -5.48 -9.02 2.23
N VAL A 82 -4.52 -8.47 1.48
CA VAL A 82 -3.12 -8.35 1.89
C VAL A 82 -2.72 -6.89 2.03
N LEU A 83 -2.21 -6.54 3.22
CA LEU A 83 -1.57 -5.26 3.47
C LEU A 83 -0.12 -5.51 3.91
N ALA A 84 0.84 -4.91 3.19
CA ALA A 84 2.26 -5.02 3.49
C ALA A 84 2.81 -3.64 3.89
N LEU A 85 3.20 -3.49 5.16
CA LEU A 85 3.76 -2.26 5.70
C LEU A 85 5.30 -2.26 5.58
N ARG A 86 5.88 -1.22 4.99
CA ARG A 86 7.34 -1.06 4.92
C ARG A 86 7.83 -0.13 6.04
N PRO A 87 9.06 -0.34 6.56
CA PRO A 87 9.60 0.47 7.65
C PRO A 87 9.78 1.97 7.32
N TYR A 88 9.69 2.36 6.05
CA TYR A 88 9.88 3.74 5.58
C TYR A 88 8.83 4.17 4.55
N ASP A 89 7.64 3.58 4.52
CA ASP A 89 6.57 4.22 3.75
C ASP A 89 6.19 5.53 4.46
N GLU A 90 6.62 6.67 3.90
CA GLU A 90 6.30 8.01 4.40
C GLU A 90 4.78 8.25 4.50
N GLU A 91 3.98 7.48 3.76
CA GLU A 91 2.51 7.49 3.81
C GLU A 91 1.93 6.90 5.13
N PHE A 92 2.71 6.17 5.94
CA PHE A 92 2.24 5.45 7.14
C PHE A 92 2.97 5.86 8.44
N GLY A 93 3.42 7.12 8.54
CA GLY A 93 3.98 7.66 9.78
C GLY A 93 3.06 7.47 11.00
N PRO A 94 3.61 7.29 12.22
CA PRO A 94 2.82 7.05 13.41
C PRO A 94 2.12 8.33 13.82
N THR A 95 0.86 8.48 13.45
CA THR A 95 0.00 9.54 13.97
C THR A 95 -1.40 8.98 14.15
N GLU A 96 -2.08 9.33 15.24
CA GLU A 96 -3.44 8.84 15.56
C GLU A 96 -4.46 9.09 14.42
N LYS A 97 -4.20 10.08 13.57
CA LYS A 97 -5.02 10.43 12.40
C LYS A 97 -4.90 9.45 11.23
N THR A 98 -3.85 8.65 11.16
CA THR A 98 -3.60 7.70 10.05
C THR A 98 -4.59 6.52 10.09
N CYS A 99 -5.27 6.28 11.23
CA CYS A 99 -6.25 5.20 11.39
C CYS A 99 -7.58 5.44 10.63
N ASN A 100 -7.93 6.67 10.27
CA ASN A 100 -9.18 6.99 9.57
C ASN A 100 -9.04 7.10 8.05
N LEU A 101 -7.81 7.02 7.51
CA LEU A 101 -7.53 7.23 6.09
C LEU A 101 -7.21 5.91 5.37
N LEU A 102 -7.99 4.86 5.63
CA LEU A 102 -8.02 3.63 4.81
C LEU A 102 -8.68 3.89 3.43
N VAL A 103 -8.44 5.04 2.84
CA VAL A 103 -8.97 5.43 1.53
C VAL A 103 -7.79 5.73 0.64
N ASN A 104 -7.37 4.69 -0.09
CA ASN A 104 -6.60 4.69 -1.33
C ASN A 104 -5.82 5.99 -1.62
N SER A 105 -4.48 5.94 -1.55
CA SER A 105 -3.58 7.08 -1.79
C SER A 105 -3.79 7.75 -3.15
N LYS A 106 -4.30 7.03 -4.15
CA LYS A 106 -4.70 7.61 -5.44
C LYS A 106 -5.90 8.54 -5.30
N LEU A 107 -6.95 8.11 -4.60
CA LEU A 107 -8.14 8.92 -4.33
C LEU A 107 -7.80 10.14 -3.48
N ARG A 108 -6.89 10.01 -2.52
CA ARG A 108 -6.38 11.14 -1.76
C ARG A 108 -5.71 12.19 -2.65
N LYS A 109 -4.83 11.77 -3.55
CA LYS A 109 -4.15 12.68 -4.49
C LYS A 109 -5.13 13.35 -5.45
N GLU A 110 -6.12 12.60 -5.95
CA GLU A 110 -7.19 13.14 -6.79
C GLU A 110 -8.02 14.19 -6.02
N TYR A 111 -8.36 13.92 -4.77
CA TYR A 111 -9.07 14.86 -3.90
C TYR A 111 -8.25 16.14 -3.63
N GLU A 112 -6.98 16.00 -3.26
CA GLU A 112 -6.08 17.14 -3.02
C GLU A 112 -5.93 18.02 -4.28
N GLN A 113 -5.82 17.41 -5.47
CA GLN A 113 -5.78 18.15 -6.74
C GLN A 113 -7.07 18.89 -7.05
N LEU A 114 -8.23 18.27 -6.81
CA LEU A 114 -9.52 18.91 -7.00
C LEU A 114 -9.69 20.12 -6.08
N GLN A 115 -9.26 20.00 -4.82
CA GLN A 115 -9.36 21.07 -3.84
C GLN A 115 -8.50 22.30 -4.24
N ILE A 116 -7.27 22.08 -4.71
CA ILE A 116 -6.41 23.15 -5.24
C ILE A 116 -7.10 23.87 -6.41
N GLY A 117 -7.72 23.10 -7.32
CA GLY A 117 -8.45 23.67 -8.45
C GLY A 117 -9.64 24.53 -8.04
N ILE A 118 -10.37 24.14 -6.99
CA ILE A 118 -11.49 24.91 -6.44
C ILE A 118 -11.00 26.23 -5.84
N GLU A 119 -9.94 26.19 -5.03
CA GLU A 119 -9.36 27.39 -4.42
C GLU A 119 -8.86 28.39 -5.47
N GLU A 120 -8.21 27.91 -6.54
CA GLU A 120 -7.80 28.78 -7.64
C GLU A 120 -9.00 29.43 -8.35
N ALA A 121 -10.07 28.67 -8.60
CA ALA A 121 -11.27 29.17 -9.24
C ALA A 121 -11.99 30.20 -8.37
N GLU A 122 -12.08 29.96 -7.07
CA GLU A 122 -12.64 30.88 -6.08
C GLU A 122 -11.84 32.18 -6.04
N GLN A 123 -10.50 32.10 -5.98
CA GLN A 123 -9.66 33.30 -6.01
C GLN A 123 -9.80 34.10 -7.30
N ARG A 124 -9.93 33.44 -8.46
CA ARG A 124 -10.18 34.12 -9.73
C ARG A 124 -11.53 34.83 -9.73
N LEU A 125 -12.57 34.18 -9.19
CA LEU A 125 -13.90 34.75 -9.09
C LEU A 125 -13.91 35.97 -8.15
N LEU A 126 -13.34 35.84 -6.96
CA LEU A 126 -13.23 36.94 -5.99
C LEU A 126 -12.47 38.14 -6.58
N LYS A 127 -11.36 37.90 -7.29
CA LYS A 127 -10.63 38.96 -8.01
C LYS A 127 -11.49 39.65 -9.06
N ALA A 128 -12.26 38.88 -9.85
CA ALA A 128 -13.14 39.45 -10.88
C ALA A 128 -14.29 40.27 -10.27
N ILE A 129 -14.88 39.80 -9.16
CA ILE A 129 -15.93 40.53 -8.43
C ILE A 129 -15.39 41.83 -7.83
N LEU A 130 -14.20 41.79 -7.21
CA LEU A 130 -13.55 42.99 -6.66
C LEU A 130 -13.28 44.05 -7.75
N LEU A 131 -12.84 43.61 -8.93
CA LEU A 131 -12.60 44.50 -10.08
C LEU A 131 -13.89 45.15 -10.59
N GLN A 132 -15.00 44.40 -10.67
CA GLN A 132 -16.29 44.94 -11.14
C GLN A 132 -17.01 45.78 -10.10
N ALA A 133 -16.95 45.41 -8.82
CA ALA A 133 -17.70 46.06 -7.76
C ALA A 133 -17.06 47.36 -7.25
N HIS A 134 -15.82 47.67 -7.67
CA HIS A 134 -15.02 48.82 -7.19
C HIS A 134 -15.03 48.98 -5.65
N SER A 135 -15.15 47.87 -4.93
CA SER A 135 -15.32 47.83 -3.48
C SER A 135 -14.06 47.27 -2.81
N ARG A 136 -13.66 47.84 -1.68
CA ARG A 136 -12.52 47.40 -0.85
C ARG A 136 -12.93 46.48 0.32
N ARG A 137 -14.09 45.84 0.25
CA ARG A 137 -14.55 44.91 1.30
C ARG A 137 -13.94 43.53 1.10
N ASP A 138 -13.41 42.95 2.16
CA ASP A 138 -12.93 41.57 2.19
C ASP A 138 -14.12 40.61 2.29
N PHE A 139 -14.40 39.89 1.21
CA PHE A 139 -15.51 38.93 1.14
C PHE A 139 -15.17 37.56 1.74
N GLN A 140 -13.98 37.41 2.36
CA GLN A 140 -13.50 36.14 2.92
C GLN A 140 -13.89 35.91 4.39
N THR A 141 -14.66 36.81 5.02
CA THR A 141 -14.92 36.77 6.48
C THR A 141 -16.41 36.79 6.87
N GLU A 142 -17.31 36.27 6.03
CA GLU A 142 -18.68 35.93 6.42
C GLU A 142 -18.93 34.42 6.35
#